data_AF-A0A534PQE4-F1
#
_entry.id   AF-A0A534PQE4-F1
#
_cell.length_a   1.000
_cell.length_b   1.000
_cell.length_c   1.000
_cell.angle_alpha   90.00
_cell.angle_beta   90.00
_cell.angle_gamma   90.00
#
_symmetry.space_group_name_H-M   'P 1'
#
loop_
_entity.id
_entity.type
_entity.pdbx_description
1 polymer ?
#
loop_
_entity_poly.entity_id
_entity_poly.type
_entity_poly.pdbx_seq_one_letter_code
_entity_poly.pdbx_strand_id
1 'polypeptide(L)'
;MRSAAERRLAVAIALACACGNLSNEDVAYLEAIPQRGALRLSVPAGASGQPACAIGPADVWTSARTTGDAINAGLDGILAMVETIRGFPPSTRAPDQRTWGPWPDQSHPGVQARVVIARELDAQGVPWRWIYTFAARRPPGDWLPILEGEFFGAQARDGVGRLVIHFENSRALGIANPKDPTFPGRLYYDLTGDPRTISLDLTDNPLGFGLVGFDYFWAGYNDGHGRFDYALPPDANGCRAEVTTWFTAAGNGKGALHIHCPLVVDGYSNICWDQSSCLTYVDDPFAVIAACNGVKPCKLGNAASCPALP
;
A
#
# COMPACT_ATOMS: atom_id res chain seq x y z
N MET A 1 34.95 6.39 -3.95
CA MET A 1 33.86 5.79 -4.76
C MET A 1 32.88 5.14 -3.79
N ARG A 2 31.80 5.86 -3.43
CA ARG A 2 30.75 5.39 -2.51
C ARG A 2 29.46 5.25 -3.32
N SER A 3 28.83 4.07 -3.27
CA SER A 3 27.72 3.69 -4.14
C SER A 3 26.39 4.34 -3.71
N ALA A 4 25.57 4.62 -4.72
CA ALA A 4 24.29 5.29 -4.67
C ALA A 4 23.18 4.46 -3.98
N ALA A 5 23.21 4.41 -2.64
CA ALA A 5 22.08 3.98 -1.81
C ALA A 5 21.48 5.21 -1.11
N GLU A 6 20.15 5.32 -1.15
CA GLU A 6 19.33 6.32 -0.44
C GLU A 6 19.36 7.76 -0.98
N ARG A 7 18.78 7.98 -2.17
CA ARG A 7 18.20 9.31 -2.46
C ARG A 7 16.81 9.37 -1.83
N ARG A 8 16.78 9.73 -0.54
CA ARG A 8 15.55 10.15 0.14
C ARG A 8 15.03 11.38 -0.59
N LEU A 9 13.71 11.43 -0.82
CA LEU A 9 13.00 12.62 -1.29
C LEU A 9 13.18 13.73 -0.24
N ALA A 10 14.28 14.46 -0.32
CA ALA A 10 14.53 15.61 0.52
C ALA A 10 13.89 16.80 -0.19
N VAL A 11 12.68 17.15 0.22
CA VAL A 11 12.00 18.32 -0.34
C VAL A 11 12.81 19.56 0.02
N ALA A 12 13.01 19.96 1.27
CA ALA A 12 13.61 21.27 1.60
C ALA A 12 12.86 22.44 0.92
N ILE A 13 12.51 23.46 1.71
CA ILE A 13 11.60 24.52 1.26
C ILE A 13 12.39 25.82 1.28
N ALA A 14 12.48 26.50 0.14
CA ALA A 14 12.98 27.87 0.10
C ALA A 14 11.83 28.78 0.56
N LEU A 15 11.90 29.25 1.81
CA LEU A 15 10.87 30.09 2.43
C LEU A 15 10.78 31.45 1.72
N ALA A 16 9.69 31.66 0.97
CA ALA A 16 9.17 32.98 0.69
C ALA A 16 7.99 33.25 1.64
N CYS A 17 8.24 34.06 2.67
CA CYS A 17 7.33 34.73 3.61
C CYS A 17 5.86 34.26 3.63
N ALA A 18 5.55 33.25 4.44
CA ALA A 18 4.21 33.04 5.00
C ALA A 18 4.30 33.10 6.54
N CYS A 19 4.36 34.31 7.10
CA CYS A 19 4.27 34.52 8.54
C CYS A 19 2.82 34.33 9.00
N GLY A 20 2.43 33.10 9.33
CA GLY A 20 1.12 32.81 9.91
C GLY A 20 1.13 31.45 10.62
N ASN A 21 0.49 31.38 11.79
CA ASN A 21 0.27 30.11 12.47
C ASN A 21 -0.89 29.34 11.81
N LEU A 22 -0.91 28.02 12.00
CA LEU A 22 -2.07 27.20 11.66
C LEU A 22 -3.27 27.61 12.53
N SER A 23 -4.43 27.80 11.91
CA SER A 23 -5.70 27.92 12.65
C SER A 23 -6.26 26.55 13.00
N ASN A 24 -7.16 26.47 13.99
CA ASN A 24 -7.88 25.22 14.31
C ASN A 24 -8.60 24.64 13.09
N GLU A 25 -9.10 25.51 12.21
CA GLU A 25 -9.73 25.07 10.98
C GLU A 25 -8.71 24.46 10.01
N ASP A 26 -7.52 25.06 9.86
CA ASP A 26 -6.45 24.49 9.01
C ASP A 26 -6.03 23.09 9.52
N VAL A 27 -6.03 22.87 10.84
CA VAL A 27 -5.74 21.56 11.44
C VAL A 27 -6.77 20.51 11.01
N ALA A 28 -8.06 20.85 10.99
CA ALA A 28 -9.10 19.91 10.54
C ALA A 28 -8.89 19.45 9.08
N TYR A 29 -8.49 20.35 8.17
CA TYR A 29 -8.13 19.97 6.79
C TYR A 29 -6.90 19.05 6.74
N LEU A 30 -5.91 19.27 7.60
CA LEU A 30 -4.70 18.43 7.67
C LEU A 30 -4.94 17.06 8.34
N GLU A 31 -5.91 16.97 9.24
CA GLU A 31 -6.37 15.72 9.89
C GLU A 31 -7.26 14.87 8.98
N ALA A 32 -7.84 15.47 7.94
CA ALA A 32 -8.61 14.76 6.92
C ALA A 32 -7.73 13.95 5.95
N ILE A 33 -6.42 14.21 5.91
CA ILE A 33 -5.47 13.38 5.16
C ILE A 33 -4.98 12.24 6.08
N PRO A 34 -5.02 10.97 5.62
CA PRO A 34 -4.50 9.85 6.39
C PRO A 34 -3.07 10.09 6.88
N GLN A 35 -2.81 9.67 8.12
CA GLN A 35 -1.48 9.74 8.71
C GLN A 35 -0.69 8.46 8.43
N ARG A 36 0.65 8.54 8.56
CA ARG A 36 1.54 7.39 8.31
C ARG A 36 1.17 6.16 9.12
N GLY A 37 0.90 6.32 10.42
CA GLY A 37 0.50 5.19 11.26
C GLY A 37 -0.87 4.60 10.90
N ALA A 38 -1.73 5.34 10.19
CA ALA A 38 -3.08 4.91 9.87
C ALA A 38 -3.12 3.96 8.66
N LEU A 39 -2.30 4.21 7.64
CA LEU A 39 -2.24 3.39 6.42
C LEU A 39 -1.11 2.36 6.44
N ARG A 40 -0.26 2.33 7.47
CA ARG A 40 0.85 1.38 7.54
C ARG A 40 0.34 -0.04 7.77
N LEU A 41 0.64 -0.93 6.82
CA LEU A 41 0.38 -2.36 6.95
C LEU A 41 1.30 -2.91 8.04
N SER A 42 0.71 -3.57 9.04
CA SER A 42 1.45 -4.26 10.09
C SER A 42 1.76 -5.68 9.65
N VAL A 43 2.97 -5.87 9.14
CA VAL A 43 3.48 -7.18 8.69
C VAL A 43 4.68 -7.55 9.57
N PRO A 44 4.69 -8.73 10.22
CA PRO A 44 5.80 -9.17 11.06
C PRO A 44 7.13 -9.13 10.30
N ALA A 45 8.14 -8.55 10.93
CA ALA A 45 9.51 -8.65 10.45
C ALA A 45 9.93 -10.12 10.50
N GLY A 46 10.35 -10.68 9.36
CA GLY A 46 10.93 -12.02 9.33
C GLY A 46 12.21 -12.06 10.17
N ALA A 47 12.55 -13.24 10.69
CA ALA A 47 13.82 -13.43 11.40
C ALA A 47 15.01 -13.00 10.53
N SER A 48 15.91 -12.17 11.09
CA SER A 48 17.13 -11.74 10.41
C SER A 48 18.12 -12.90 10.36
N GLY A 49 18.20 -13.56 9.20
CA GLY A 49 18.98 -14.77 8.98
C GLY A 49 18.06 -15.99 8.95
N GLN A 50 17.69 -16.42 7.73
CA GLN A 50 16.90 -17.62 7.55
C GLN A 50 17.75 -18.84 7.93
N PRO A 51 17.37 -19.65 8.93
CA PRO A 51 18.02 -20.94 9.16
C PRO A 51 17.75 -21.86 7.96
N ALA A 52 18.55 -22.91 7.81
CA ALA A 52 18.25 -23.96 6.83
C ALA A 52 16.91 -24.62 7.19
N CYS A 53 15.86 -24.33 6.42
CA CYS A 53 14.53 -24.89 6.64
C CYS A 53 14.50 -26.38 6.29
N ALA A 54 13.98 -27.22 7.19
CA ALA A 54 13.95 -28.67 7.00
C ALA A 54 13.08 -29.14 5.83
N ILE A 55 11.95 -28.46 5.59
CA ILE A 55 11.06 -28.71 4.45
C ILE A 55 11.41 -27.77 3.29
N GLY A 56 11.56 -26.49 3.60
CA GLY A 56 11.85 -25.44 2.64
C GLY A 56 11.37 -24.08 3.15
N PRO A 57 11.75 -22.98 2.47
CA PRO A 57 11.24 -21.67 2.79
C PRO A 57 9.76 -21.53 2.44
N ALA A 58 9.03 -20.70 3.18
CA ALA A 58 7.67 -20.32 2.87
C ALA A 58 7.67 -19.16 1.84
N ASP A 59 7.91 -19.47 0.57
CA ASP A 59 8.06 -18.47 -0.49
C ASP A 59 6.80 -17.62 -0.68
N VAL A 60 5.62 -18.22 -0.52
CA VAL A 60 4.33 -17.53 -0.58
C VAL A 60 4.24 -16.44 0.49
N TRP A 61 4.61 -16.76 1.73
CA TRP A 61 4.67 -15.79 2.83
C TRP A 61 5.74 -14.72 2.58
N THR A 62 6.91 -15.13 2.08
CA THR A 62 7.99 -14.17 1.76
C THR A 62 7.52 -13.16 0.71
N SER A 63 6.81 -13.61 -0.33
CA SER A 63 6.22 -12.76 -1.36
C SER A 63 5.15 -11.80 -0.78
N ALA A 64 4.23 -12.31 0.05
CA ALA A 64 3.22 -11.49 0.73
C ALA A 64 3.87 -10.40 1.60
N ARG A 65 4.92 -10.75 2.35
CA ARG A 65 5.66 -9.80 3.18
C ARG A 65 6.36 -8.73 2.34
N THR A 66 7.09 -9.12 1.30
CA THR A 66 7.75 -8.15 0.40
C THR A 66 6.75 -7.23 -0.30
N THR A 67 5.54 -7.74 -0.56
CA THR A 67 4.43 -6.94 -1.08
C THR A 67 3.99 -5.89 -0.07
N GLY A 68 3.72 -6.29 1.18
CA GLY A 68 3.38 -5.36 2.25
C GLY A 68 4.45 -4.27 2.47
N ASP A 69 5.73 -4.64 2.40
CA ASP A 69 6.85 -3.70 2.48
C ASP A 69 6.85 -2.69 1.32
N ALA A 70 6.56 -3.14 0.10
CA ALA A 70 6.47 -2.27 -1.09
C ALA A 70 5.27 -1.31 -1.01
N ILE A 71 4.11 -1.78 -0.54
CA ILE A 71 2.93 -0.95 -0.31
C ILE A 71 3.25 0.13 0.73
N ASN A 72 3.85 -0.27 1.86
CA ASN A 72 4.29 0.66 2.90
C ASN A 72 5.28 1.71 2.36
N ALA A 73 6.25 1.31 1.53
CA ALA A 73 7.20 2.23 0.93
C ALA A 73 6.53 3.24 -0.02
N GLY A 74 5.55 2.80 -0.82
CA GLY A 74 4.75 3.67 -1.68
C GLY A 74 3.94 4.69 -0.88
N LEU A 75 3.28 4.24 0.19
CA LEU A 75 2.54 5.11 1.12
C LEU A 75 3.45 6.12 1.81
N ASP A 76 4.64 5.70 2.26
CA ASP A 76 5.59 6.56 2.96
C ASP A 76 6.00 7.79 2.12
N GLY A 77 6.10 7.64 0.79
CA GLY A 77 6.36 8.74 -0.14
C GLY A 77 5.23 9.76 -0.19
N ILE A 78 3.98 9.31 -0.26
CA ILE A 78 2.78 10.15 -0.26
C ILE A 78 2.69 10.95 1.04
N LEU A 79 2.91 10.26 2.15
CA LEU A 79 2.80 10.84 3.49
C LEU A 79 3.92 11.84 3.79
N ALA A 80 5.09 11.70 3.17
CA ALA A 80 6.15 12.71 3.28
C ALA A 80 5.70 14.09 2.74
N MET A 81 4.87 14.13 1.69
CA MET A 81 4.27 15.38 1.18
C MET A 81 3.25 15.96 2.17
N VAL A 82 2.47 15.13 2.86
CA VAL A 82 1.53 15.56 3.91
C VAL A 82 2.27 16.20 5.08
N GLU A 83 3.32 15.55 5.58
CA GLU A 83 4.15 16.08 6.66
C GLU A 83 4.81 17.42 6.28
N THR A 84 5.13 17.60 5.00
CA THR A 84 5.70 18.84 4.49
C THR A 84 4.71 20.02 4.60
N ILE A 85 3.45 19.83 4.20
CA ILE A 85 2.44 20.91 4.28
C ILE A 85 1.97 21.18 5.71
N ARG A 86 2.10 20.22 6.63
CA ARG A 86 1.82 20.41 8.07
C ARG A 86 2.74 21.43 8.74
N GLY A 87 3.90 21.71 8.16
CA GLY A 87 4.84 22.70 8.68
C GLY A 87 4.49 24.15 8.39
N PHE A 88 3.49 24.42 7.53
CA PHE A 88 3.23 25.77 7.02
C PHE A 88 1.72 26.06 6.88
N PRO A 89 1.29 27.32 7.08
CA PRO A 89 -0.09 27.70 6.83
C PRO A 89 -0.44 27.58 5.34
N PRO A 90 -1.72 27.38 4.99
CA PRO A 90 -2.17 27.44 3.60
C PRO A 90 -1.90 28.84 3.02
N SER A 91 -1.50 28.87 1.75
CA SER A 91 -1.31 30.11 0.98
C SER A 91 -2.63 30.79 0.65
N THR A 92 -3.73 30.05 0.62
CA THR A 92 -5.07 30.60 0.43
C THR A 92 -6.10 29.84 1.26
N ARG A 93 -7.02 30.60 1.87
CA ARG A 93 -8.16 30.09 2.63
C ARG A 93 -9.45 30.54 1.95
N ALA A 94 -10.33 29.59 1.66
CA ALA A 94 -11.72 29.83 1.25
C ALA A 94 -12.65 29.06 2.21
N PRO A 95 -13.96 29.36 2.31
CA PRO A 95 -14.84 28.78 3.32
C PRO A 95 -14.71 27.25 3.47
N ASP A 96 -14.75 26.52 2.36
CA ASP A 96 -14.70 25.05 2.34
C ASP A 96 -13.49 24.50 1.58
N GLN A 97 -12.42 25.30 1.47
CA GLN A 97 -11.20 24.90 0.79
C GLN A 97 -9.96 25.55 1.39
N ARG A 98 -8.88 24.79 1.44
CA ARG A 98 -7.52 25.25 1.75
C ARG A 98 -6.58 24.90 0.61
N THR A 99 -5.73 25.86 0.25
CA THR A 99 -4.69 25.67 -0.76
C THR A 99 -3.34 25.92 -0.10
N TRP A 100 -2.40 25.00 -0.27
CA TRP A 100 -0.99 25.21 0.02
C TRP A 100 -0.25 25.34 -1.31
N GLY A 101 0.63 26.34 -1.42
CA GLY A 101 1.46 26.59 -2.61
C GLY A 101 0.88 27.61 -3.59
N PRO A 102 1.41 27.70 -4.82
CA PRO A 102 2.40 26.82 -5.40
C PRO A 102 3.80 27.00 -4.79
N TRP A 103 4.59 25.91 -4.70
CA TRP A 103 6.02 25.97 -4.40
C TRP A 103 6.83 25.32 -5.53
N PRO A 104 8.08 25.75 -5.75
CA PRO A 104 8.99 25.04 -6.64
C PRO A 104 9.34 23.67 -6.05
N ASP A 105 9.34 22.64 -6.90
CA ASP A 105 9.91 21.34 -6.55
C ASP A 105 11.44 21.42 -6.64
N GLN A 106 12.13 21.24 -5.51
CA GLN A 106 13.59 21.31 -5.45
C GLN A 106 14.28 20.15 -6.17
N SER A 107 13.61 18.99 -6.24
CA SER A 107 14.16 17.80 -6.90
C SER A 107 13.98 17.86 -8.43
N HIS A 108 13.03 18.67 -8.91
CA HIS A 108 12.66 18.75 -10.32
C HIS A 108 12.58 20.20 -10.81
N PRO A 109 13.71 20.78 -11.28
CA PRO A 109 13.74 22.16 -11.75
C PRO A 109 12.66 22.49 -12.79
N GLY A 110 11.97 23.60 -12.57
CA GLY A 110 10.87 24.06 -13.42
C GLY A 110 9.51 23.40 -13.14
N VAL A 111 9.41 22.49 -12.17
CA VAL A 111 8.15 21.93 -11.69
C VAL A 111 7.67 22.73 -10.47
N GLN A 112 6.37 22.98 -10.41
CA GLN A 112 5.68 23.53 -9.25
C GLN A 112 4.73 22.50 -8.68
N ALA A 113 4.58 22.47 -7.36
CA ALA A 113 3.63 21.62 -6.66
C ALA A 113 2.64 22.46 -5.85
N ARG A 114 1.43 21.90 -5.64
CA ARG A 114 0.32 22.50 -4.89
C ARG A 114 -0.47 21.39 -4.23
N VAL A 115 -1.03 21.70 -3.06
CA VAL A 115 -2.06 20.87 -2.42
C VAL A 115 -3.33 21.67 -2.27
N VAL A 116 -4.45 21.06 -2.65
CA VAL A 116 -5.79 21.60 -2.42
C VAL A 116 -6.55 20.59 -1.59
N ILE A 117 -7.16 21.04 -0.50
CA ILE A 117 -8.06 20.22 0.32
C ILE A 117 -9.39 20.96 0.39
N ALA A 118 -10.46 20.28 -0.01
CA ALA A 118 -11.83 20.77 0.08
C ALA A 118 -12.64 19.88 1.03
N ARG A 119 -13.70 20.44 1.61
CA ARG A 119 -14.67 19.69 2.41
C ARG A 119 -16.07 19.85 1.86
N GLU A 120 -16.89 18.82 2.03
CA GLU A 120 -18.33 18.86 1.79
C GLU A 120 -19.06 18.76 3.13
N LEU A 121 -20.05 19.63 3.31
CA LEU A 121 -20.87 19.71 4.51
C LEU A 121 -22.22 19.01 4.29
N ASP A 122 -22.78 18.43 5.34
CA ASP A 122 -24.13 17.88 5.32
C ASP A 122 -25.18 18.99 5.52
N ALA A 123 -26.46 18.61 5.61
CA ALA A 123 -27.56 19.56 5.80
C ALA A 123 -27.50 20.31 7.15
N GLN A 124 -26.71 19.82 8.10
CA GLN A 124 -26.50 20.40 9.43
C GLN A 124 -25.21 21.24 9.50
N GLY A 125 -24.47 21.34 8.38
CA GLY A 125 -23.20 22.06 8.33
C GLY A 125 -22.02 21.29 8.89
N VAL A 126 -22.14 19.95 9.05
CA VAL A 126 -21.07 19.09 9.55
C VAL A 126 -20.28 18.53 8.37
N PRO A 127 -18.93 18.60 8.37
CA PRO A 127 -18.12 17.97 7.35
C PRO A 127 -18.32 16.44 7.34
N TRP A 128 -18.66 15.88 6.19
CA TRP A 128 -18.83 14.42 6.02
C TRP A 128 -17.90 13.82 4.98
N ARG A 129 -17.38 14.64 4.05
CA ARG A 129 -16.42 14.22 3.02
C ARG A 129 -15.34 15.27 2.84
N TRP A 130 -14.12 14.80 2.65
CA TRP A 130 -12.93 15.62 2.42
C TRP A 130 -12.24 15.14 1.15
N ILE A 131 -11.86 16.07 0.29
CA ILE A 131 -11.24 15.79 -1.01
C ILE A 131 -9.88 16.47 -1.00
N TYR A 132 -8.81 15.71 -1.21
CA TYR A 132 -7.46 16.25 -1.29
C TYR A 132 -6.81 15.92 -2.63
N THR A 133 -6.20 16.93 -3.24
CA THR A 133 -5.48 16.81 -4.51
C THR A 133 -4.08 17.38 -4.34
N PHE A 134 -3.08 16.54 -4.53
CA PHE A 134 -1.69 16.94 -4.68
C PHE A 134 -1.42 17.01 -6.18
N ALA A 135 -1.17 18.20 -6.68
CA ALA A 135 -0.96 18.43 -8.10
C ALA A 135 0.41 19.03 -8.36
N ALA A 136 0.95 18.75 -9.53
CA ALA A 136 2.18 19.36 -10.02
C ALA A 136 1.98 19.89 -11.44
N ARG A 137 2.80 20.87 -11.83
CA ARG A 137 2.80 21.41 -13.18
C ARG A 137 4.18 21.86 -13.60
N ARG A 138 4.41 21.91 -14.91
CA ARG A 138 5.52 22.65 -15.53
C ARG A 138 4.94 23.85 -16.28
N PRO A 139 5.04 25.08 -15.74
CA PRO A 139 4.49 26.26 -16.43
C PRO A 139 5.05 26.39 -17.86
N PRO A 140 4.23 26.81 -18.84
CA PRO A 140 2.86 27.30 -18.70
C PRO A 140 1.78 26.20 -18.67
N GLY A 141 2.13 24.92 -18.56
CA GLY A 141 1.19 23.81 -18.55
C GLY A 141 0.24 23.76 -17.35
N ASP A 142 -0.79 22.92 -17.49
CA ASP A 142 -1.84 22.72 -16.49
C ASP A 142 -1.37 21.97 -15.24
N TRP A 143 -2.17 22.09 -14.18
CA TRP A 143 -2.01 21.29 -12.97
C TRP A 143 -2.47 19.86 -13.21
N LEU A 144 -1.53 18.92 -13.16
CA LEU A 144 -1.83 17.50 -13.24
C LEU A 144 -1.87 16.91 -11.82
N PRO A 145 -2.93 16.17 -11.46
CA PRO A 145 -2.99 15.48 -10.18
C PRO A 145 -1.92 14.37 -10.14
N ILE A 146 -1.21 14.28 -9.03
CA ILE A 146 -0.23 13.22 -8.74
C ILE A 146 -0.79 12.26 -7.69
N LEU A 147 -1.54 12.82 -6.75
CA LEU A 147 -2.34 12.09 -5.78
C LEU A 147 -3.70 12.77 -5.69
N GLU A 148 -4.75 11.97 -5.77
CA GLU A 148 -6.09 12.37 -5.38
C GLU A 148 -6.57 11.45 -4.29
N GLY A 149 -7.39 11.96 -3.38
CA GLY A 149 -8.06 11.10 -2.46
C GLY A 149 -9.26 11.74 -1.82
N GLU A 150 -10.07 10.86 -1.27
CA GLU A 150 -11.28 11.19 -0.58
C GLU A 150 -11.32 10.47 0.75
N PHE A 151 -11.80 11.18 1.74
CA PHE A 151 -11.98 10.68 3.08
C PHE A 151 -13.41 10.96 3.54
N PHE A 152 -14.04 9.96 4.17
CA PHE A 152 -15.39 10.02 4.69
C PHE A 152 -15.35 9.89 6.21
N GLY A 153 -15.86 10.91 6.90
CA GLY A 153 -15.85 11.01 8.36
C GLY A 153 -15.35 12.37 8.86
N ALA A 154 -15.28 12.50 10.18
CA ALA A 154 -14.84 13.74 10.82
C ALA A 154 -13.31 13.95 10.77
N GLN A 155 -12.52 12.87 10.72
CA GLN A 155 -11.05 12.87 10.75
C GLN A 155 -10.49 11.54 10.22
N ALA A 156 -9.32 11.55 9.58
CA ALA A 156 -8.83 10.38 8.85
C ALA A 156 -8.50 9.13 9.71
N ARG A 157 -8.43 9.26 11.04
CA ARG A 157 -7.96 8.18 11.92
C ARG A 157 -8.95 7.03 12.10
N ASP A 158 -10.25 7.28 11.87
CA ASP A 158 -11.35 6.37 12.24
C ASP A 158 -12.43 6.28 11.15
N GLY A 159 -12.11 6.67 9.91
CA GLY A 159 -13.05 6.61 8.80
C GLY A 159 -12.60 5.74 7.64
N VAL A 160 -13.26 5.97 6.51
CA VAL A 160 -13.08 5.22 5.26
C VAL A 160 -12.57 6.18 4.21
N GLY A 161 -11.75 5.70 3.28
CA GLY A 161 -11.37 6.53 2.17
C GLY A 161 -10.74 5.79 1.01
N ARG A 162 -10.46 6.57 -0.02
CA ARG A 162 -9.88 6.12 -1.27
C ARG A 162 -8.81 7.08 -1.71
N LEU A 163 -7.76 6.56 -2.33
CA LEU A 163 -6.72 7.36 -2.95
C LEU A 163 -6.36 6.79 -4.32
N VAL A 164 -5.99 7.70 -5.22
CA VAL A 164 -5.48 7.39 -6.56
C VAL A 164 -4.12 8.06 -6.69
N ILE A 165 -3.13 7.29 -7.10
CA ILE A 165 -1.79 7.77 -7.40
C ILE A 165 -1.63 7.76 -8.92
N HIS A 166 -1.45 8.94 -9.50
CA HIS A 166 -1.41 9.16 -10.95
C HIS A 166 0.03 9.11 -11.49
N PHE A 167 0.55 7.92 -11.68
CA PHE A 167 1.92 7.73 -12.18
C PHE A 167 2.11 8.23 -13.62
N GLU A 168 1.06 8.16 -14.43
CA GLU A 168 1.01 8.70 -15.78
C GLU A 168 1.27 10.21 -15.81
N ASN A 169 0.73 10.94 -14.84
CA ASN A 169 0.92 12.39 -14.72
C ASN A 169 2.34 12.72 -14.24
N SER A 170 2.89 11.94 -13.30
CA SER A 170 4.29 12.05 -12.90
C SER A 170 5.25 11.84 -14.08
N ARG A 171 4.93 10.93 -15.01
CA ARG A 171 5.73 10.72 -16.23
C ARG A 171 5.60 11.89 -17.20
N ALA A 172 4.38 12.37 -17.44
CA ALA A 172 4.14 13.52 -18.31
C ALA A 172 4.91 14.78 -17.86
N LEU A 173 5.13 14.93 -16.55
CA LEU A 173 5.90 16.04 -15.96
C LEU A 173 7.42 15.79 -15.91
N GLY A 174 7.86 14.55 -16.18
CA GLY A 174 9.26 14.12 -16.07
C GLY A 174 9.75 13.99 -14.63
N ILE A 175 8.87 13.66 -13.68
CA ILE A 175 9.16 13.52 -12.24
C ILE A 175 8.99 12.08 -11.72
N ALA A 176 8.59 11.14 -12.58
CA ALA A 176 8.47 9.73 -12.22
C ALA A 176 9.84 9.07 -12.03
N ASN A 177 9.94 8.17 -11.05
CA ASN A 177 11.08 7.27 -10.94
C ASN A 177 11.02 6.20 -12.04
N PRO A 178 12.17 5.68 -12.51
CA PRO A 178 12.20 4.62 -13.52
C PRO A 178 11.45 3.34 -13.13
N LYS A 179 11.28 3.08 -11.83
CA LYS A 179 10.60 1.90 -11.28
C LYS A 179 9.12 2.14 -10.98
N ASP A 180 8.62 3.36 -11.14
CA ASP A 180 7.21 3.64 -10.89
C ASP A 180 6.32 2.85 -11.88
N PRO A 181 5.06 2.56 -11.55
CA PRO A 181 4.06 2.09 -12.50
C PRO A 181 3.85 3.04 -13.69
N THR A 182 3.25 2.56 -14.77
CA THR A 182 2.83 3.38 -15.93
C THR A 182 1.33 3.73 -15.93
N PHE A 183 0.61 3.31 -14.89
CA PHE A 183 -0.85 3.40 -14.78
C PHE A 183 -1.23 3.86 -13.36
N PRO A 184 -2.47 4.33 -13.12
CA PRO A 184 -2.89 4.78 -11.80
C PRO A 184 -2.94 3.63 -10.79
N GLY A 185 -2.41 3.85 -9.58
CA GLY A 185 -2.61 2.93 -8.45
C GLY A 185 -3.82 3.38 -7.63
N ARG A 186 -4.76 2.48 -7.33
CA ARG A 186 -5.96 2.80 -6.54
C ARG A 186 -5.92 2.08 -5.21
N LEU A 187 -6.12 2.79 -4.12
CA LEU A 187 -6.16 2.21 -2.78
C LEU A 187 -7.46 2.60 -2.08
N TYR A 188 -8.04 1.64 -1.40
CA TYR A 188 -9.19 1.78 -0.52
C TYR A 188 -8.79 1.39 0.90
N TYR A 189 -9.26 2.12 1.89
CA TYR A 189 -9.01 1.80 3.29
C TYR A 189 -10.27 1.95 4.12
N ASP A 190 -10.44 1.06 5.09
CA ASP A 190 -11.44 1.14 6.16
C ASP A 190 -10.73 1.01 7.51
N LEU A 191 -10.76 2.09 8.28
CA LEU A 191 -10.12 2.19 9.59
C LEU A 191 -11.16 2.23 10.73
N THR A 192 -12.44 2.00 10.42
CA THR A 192 -13.56 2.18 11.36
C THR A 192 -13.66 1.08 12.42
N GLY A 193 -13.00 -0.06 12.19
CA GLY A 193 -13.19 -1.26 13.01
C GLY A 193 -11.97 -2.16 13.14
N ASP A 194 -12.26 -3.36 13.63
CA ASP A 194 -11.35 -4.49 13.78
C ASP A 194 -11.92 -5.67 12.97
N PRO A 195 -11.30 -6.06 11.85
CA PRO A 195 -10.01 -5.60 11.36
C PRO A 195 -10.06 -4.23 10.68
N ARG A 196 -8.92 -3.55 10.66
CA ARG A 196 -8.65 -2.49 9.69
C ARG A 196 -8.32 -3.12 8.35
N THR A 197 -8.81 -2.55 7.27
CA THR A 197 -8.59 -3.13 5.94
C THR A 197 -7.99 -2.12 4.97
N ILE A 198 -7.11 -2.61 4.10
CA ILE A 198 -6.50 -1.86 3.02
C ILE A 198 -6.56 -2.73 1.78
N SER A 199 -7.11 -2.20 0.69
CA SER A 199 -7.10 -2.82 -0.63
C SER A 199 -6.33 -1.95 -1.61
N LEU A 200 -5.47 -2.55 -2.42
CA LEU A 200 -4.72 -1.90 -3.48
C LEU A 200 -5.05 -2.61 -4.79
N ASP A 201 -5.69 -1.89 -5.70
CA ASP A 201 -6.02 -2.33 -7.05
C ASP A 201 -4.92 -1.84 -8.01
N LEU A 202 -4.25 -2.82 -8.63
CA LEU A 202 -3.25 -2.63 -9.69
C LEU A 202 -3.62 -3.36 -10.99
N THR A 203 -4.89 -3.71 -11.20
CA THR A 203 -5.33 -4.66 -12.24
C THR A 203 -5.16 -4.17 -13.69
N ASP A 204 -4.90 -2.87 -13.91
CA ASP A 204 -4.80 -2.27 -15.24
C ASP A 204 -3.47 -2.57 -16.00
N ASN A 205 -2.44 -3.20 -15.40
CA ASN A 205 -1.18 -3.60 -16.08
C ASN A 205 -0.33 -4.58 -15.23
N PRO A 206 0.56 -5.43 -15.79
CA PRO A 206 1.16 -6.55 -15.06
C PRO A 206 2.30 -6.17 -14.10
N LEU A 207 2.73 -4.89 -13.98
CA LEU A 207 3.81 -4.47 -13.08
C LEU A 207 3.58 -3.08 -12.46
N GLY A 208 3.07 -3.01 -11.23
CA GLY A 208 2.96 -1.77 -10.44
C GLY A 208 3.74 -1.86 -9.13
N PHE A 209 4.59 -0.88 -8.78
CA PHE A 209 5.45 -0.89 -7.58
C PHE A 209 6.48 -2.05 -7.53
N GLY A 210 6.79 -2.67 -8.67
CA GLY A 210 7.54 -3.93 -8.71
C GLY A 210 6.72 -5.15 -8.25
N LEU A 211 5.43 -4.95 -8.01
CA LEU A 211 4.41 -5.95 -7.77
C LEU A 211 3.75 -6.32 -9.09
N VAL A 212 3.24 -7.53 -9.17
CA VAL A 212 2.49 -7.97 -10.34
C VAL A 212 1.07 -7.37 -10.25
N GLY A 213 0.46 -7.05 -11.38
CA GLY A 213 -0.83 -6.34 -11.44
C GLY A 213 -2.00 -7.12 -10.85
N PHE A 214 -2.23 -7.00 -9.54
CA PHE A 214 -3.29 -7.68 -8.78
C PHE A 214 -4.09 -6.73 -7.94
N ASP A 215 -5.26 -7.21 -7.52
CA ASP A 215 -5.90 -6.76 -6.30
C ASP A 215 -5.19 -7.38 -5.11
N TYR A 216 -4.62 -6.52 -4.29
CA TYR A 216 -4.09 -6.86 -2.98
C TYR A 216 -5.10 -6.44 -1.92
N PHE A 217 -5.31 -7.30 -0.95
CA PHE A 217 -6.10 -7.00 0.23
C PHE A 217 -5.29 -7.35 1.47
N TRP A 218 -5.34 -6.47 2.45
CA TRP A 218 -4.77 -6.67 3.77
C TRP A 218 -5.84 -6.38 4.83
N ALA A 219 -5.88 -7.25 5.84
CA ALA A 219 -6.63 -7.01 7.07
C ALA A 219 -5.69 -7.16 8.26
N GLY A 220 -5.72 -6.19 9.18
CA GLY A 220 -4.95 -6.23 10.42
C GLY A 220 -5.85 -6.08 11.64
N TYR A 221 -5.60 -6.93 12.62
CA TYR A 221 -6.40 -7.04 13.82
C TYR A 221 -5.69 -6.46 15.04
N ASN A 222 -6.44 -6.07 16.07
CA ASN A 222 -5.88 -5.44 17.26
C ASN A 222 -4.96 -6.36 18.08
N ASP A 223 -5.16 -7.67 18.00
CA ASP A 223 -4.27 -8.66 18.63
C ASP A 223 -2.96 -8.91 17.84
N GLY A 224 -2.80 -8.20 16.71
CA GLY A 224 -1.62 -8.22 15.86
C GLY A 224 -1.59 -9.36 14.84
N HIS A 225 -2.63 -10.21 14.76
CA HIS A 225 -2.75 -11.10 13.61
C HIS A 225 -3.19 -10.33 12.37
N GLY A 226 -2.94 -10.91 11.20
CA GLY A 226 -3.30 -10.31 9.94
C GLY A 226 -3.56 -11.32 8.85
N ARG A 227 -4.12 -10.80 7.75
CA ARG A 227 -4.46 -11.53 6.55
C ARG A 227 -3.97 -10.78 5.33
N PHE A 228 -3.44 -11.52 4.36
CA PHE A 228 -3.27 -11.04 2.98
C PHE A 228 -4.07 -11.91 2.03
N ASP A 229 -4.74 -11.27 1.09
CA ASP A 229 -5.31 -11.90 -0.09
C ASP A 229 -4.79 -11.24 -1.35
N TYR A 230 -4.46 -12.05 -2.35
CA TYR A 230 -4.10 -11.57 -3.68
C TYR A 230 -4.26 -12.69 -4.71
N ALA A 231 -4.55 -12.33 -5.96
CA ALA A 231 -4.66 -13.29 -7.06
C ALA A 231 -3.50 -13.11 -8.01
N LEU A 232 -2.74 -14.16 -8.32
CA LEU A 232 -1.75 -14.17 -9.40
C LEU A 232 -2.45 -14.08 -10.77
N PRO A 233 -1.83 -13.47 -11.80
CA PRO A 233 -2.50 -13.26 -13.06
C PRO A 233 -2.62 -14.63 -13.74
N PRO A 234 -3.58 -14.79 -14.66
CA PRO A 234 -3.60 -16.00 -15.46
C PRO A 234 -2.27 -16.17 -16.20
N ASP A 235 -1.71 -17.37 -16.16
CA ASP A 235 -0.59 -17.73 -17.03
C ASP A 235 -1.03 -17.82 -18.50
N ALA A 236 -0.11 -18.16 -19.40
CA ALA A 236 -0.41 -18.30 -20.83
C ALA A 236 -1.50 -19.36 -21.14
N ASN A 237 -1.80 -20.25 -20.19
CA ASN A 237 -2.81 -21.29 -20.29
C ASN A 237 -4.13 -20.91 -19.59
N GLY A 238 -4.24 -19.70 -19.04
CA GLY A 238 -5.41 -19.24 -18.30
C GLY A 238 -5.49 -19.76 -16.86
N CYS A 239 -4.42 -20.35 -16.32
CA CYS A 239 -4.34 -20.78 -14.93
C CYS A 239 -4.12 -19.58 -14.01
N ARG A 240 -5.01 -19.36 -13.04
CA ARG A 240 -4.83 -18.36 -11.98
C ARG A 240 -4.60 -19.04 -10.63
N ALA A 241 -3.93 -18.33 -9.73
CA ALA A 241 -3.73 -18.77 -8.36
C ALA A 241 -4.16 -17.67 -7.39
N GLU A 242 -5.17 -17.93 -6.58
CA GLU A 242 -5.62 -17.02 -5.53
C GLU A 242 -4.94 -17.44 -4.22
N VAL A 243 -4.29 -16.50 -3.57
CA VAL A 243 -3.54 -16.73 -2.35
C VAL A 243 -4.24 -16.04 -1.19
N THR A 244 -4.53 -16.80 -0.15
CA THR A 244 -4.94 -16.29 1.15
C THR A 244 -3.91 -16.71 2.18
N THR A 245 -3.35 -15.76 2.91
CA THR A 245 -2.40 -16.03 4.01
C THR A 245 -2.89 -15.37 5.28
N TRP A 246 -2.74 -16.10 6.38
CA TRP A 246 -2.96 -15.60 7.73
C TRP A 246 -1.67 -15.71 8.52
N PHE A 247 -1.40 -14.73 9.36
CA PHE A 247 -0.22 -14.73 10.22
C PHE A 247 -0.54 -14.14 11.59
N THR A 248 0.13 -14.66 12.61
CA THR A 248 0.13 -14.12 13.97
C THR A 248 1.04 -12.89 14.05
N ALA A 249 0.92 -12.11 15.14
CA ALA A 249 1.84 -11.01 15.45
C ALA A 249 3.32 -11.43 15.47
N ALA A 250 3.59 -12.70 15.80
CA ALA A 250 4.93 -13.26 15.84
C ALA A 250 5.44 -13.79 14.49
N GLY A 251 4.62 -13.78 13.45
CA GLY A 251 5.01 -14.20 12.09
C GLY A 251 4.78 -15.67 11.74
N ASN A 252 4.36 -16.53 12.69
CA ASN A 252 3.85 -17.86 12.33
C ASN A 252 2.56 -17.70 11.52
N GLY A 253 2.34 -18.55 10.53
CA GLY A 253 1.14 -18.43 9.72
C GLY A 253 0.73 -19.69 8.97
N LYS A 254 -0.38 -19.56 8.25
CA LYS A 254 -0.93 -20.55 7.34
C LYS A 254 -1.38 -19.89 6.06
N GLY A 255 -1.30 -20.60 4.95
CA GLY A 255 -1.65 -20.12 3.63
C GLY A 255 -2.44 -21.16 2.85
N ALA A 256 -3.38 -20.69 2.05
CA ALA A 256 -4.12 -21.47 1.09
C ALA A 256 -3.92 -20.86 -0.29
N LEU A 257 -3.60 -21.72 -1.26
CA LEU A 257 -3.48 -21.36 -2.68
C LEU A 257 -4.61 -22.07 -3.41
N HIS A 258 -5.60 -21.33 -3.89
CA HIS A 258 -6.63 -21.84 -4.78
C HIS A 258 -6.11 -21.76 -6.21
N ILE A 259 -5.84 -22.91 -6.80
CA ILE A 259 -5.33 -23.01 -8.16
C ILE A 259 -6.52 -23.32 -9.04
N HIS A 260 -6.78 -22.44 -9.99
CA HIS A 260 -7.85 -22.60 -10.95
C HIS A 260 -7.29 -22.56 -12.37
N CYS A 261 -7.25 -23.74 -12.98
CA CYS A 261 -6.92 -23.99 -14.38
C CYS A 261 -8.15 -24.62 -15.05
N PRO A 262 -8.90 -23.89 -15.89
CA PRO A 262 -10.21 -24.32 -16.42
C PRO A 262 -10.27 -25.70 -17.08
N LEU A 263 -9.12 -26.26 -17.49
CA LEU A 263 -9.02 -27.55 -18.19
C LEU A 263 -8.10 -28.58 -17.50
N VAL A 264 -7.50 -28.25 -16.35
CA VAL A 264 -6.43 -29.08 -15.77
C VAL A 264 -6.65 -29.37 -14.30
N VAL A 265 -6.91 -28.34 -13.50
CA VAL A 265 -6.96 -28.45 -12.04
C VAL A 265 -7.84 -27.37 -11.45
N ASP A 266 -8.67 -27.74 -10.49
CA ASP A 266 -9.32 -26.81 -9.58
C ASP A 266 -9.18 -27.38 -8.16
N GLY A 267 -8.49 -26.65 -7.28
CA GLY A 267 -8.38 -27.07 -5.89
C GLY A 267 -7.37 -26.27 -5.08
N TYR A 268 -7.20 -26.69 -3.83
CA TYR A 268 -6.41 -25.99 -2.83
C TYR A 268 -5.10 -26.70 -2.50
N SER A 269 -4.04 -25.92 -2.35
CA SER A 269 -2.80 -26.32 -1.67
C SER A 269 -2.66 -25.51 -0.38
N ASN A 270 -2.41 -26.18 0.74
CA ASN A 270 -2.30 -25.56 2.06
C ASN A 270 -0.86 -25.64 2.56
N ILE A 271 -0.39 -24.56 3.17
CA ILE A 271 0.95 -24.48 3.76
C ILE A 271 0.88 -23.85 5.15
N CYS A 272 1.81 -24.20 6.02
CA CYS A 272 2.03 -23.53 7.30
C CYS A 272 3.51 -23.23 7.49
N TRP A 273 3.80 -22.17 8.23
CA TRP A 273 5.17 -21.74 8.49
C TRP A 273 5.36 -21.21 9.91
N ASP A 274 6.60 -21.24 10.36
CA ASP A 274 7.03 -20.68 11.65
C ASP A 274 7.49 -19.22 11.55
N GLN A 275 7.85 -18.61 12.69
CA GLN A 275 8.35 -17.23 12.78
C GLN A 275 9.61 -16.98 11.93
N SER A 276 10.35 -18.04 11.58
CA SER A 276 11.55 -17.96 10.72
C SER A 276 11.21 -18.06 9.23
N SER A 277 9.92 -18.07 8.86
CA SER A 277 9.44 -18.28 7.49
C SER A 277 9.87 -19.64 6.91
N CYS A 278 10.02 -20.65 7.76
CA CYS A 278 10.24 -22.03 7.34
C CYS A 278 8.93 -22.80 7.30
N LEU A 279 8.72 -23.58 6.24
CA LEU A 279 7.56 -24.46 6.12
C LEU A 279 7.58 -25.51 7.24
N THR A 280 6.46 -25.65 7.94
CA THR A 280 6.23 -26.66 8.98
C THR A 280 5.23 -27.73 8.51
N TYR A 281 4.41 -27.39 7.52
CA TYR A 281 3.43 -28.28 6.91
C TYR A 281 3.15 -27.88 5.46
N VAL A 282 2.94 -28.87 4.59
CA VAL A 282 2.47 -28.72 3.22
C VAL A 282 1.45 -29.83 2.94
N ASP A 283 0.27 -29.46 2.46
CA ASP A 283 -0.68 -30.35 1.78
C ASP A 283 -0.93 -29.79 0.38
N ASP A 284 -0.27 -30.37 -0.59
CA ASP A 284 -0.28 -29.91 -1.97
C ASP A 284 -0.57 -31.08 -2.92
N PRO A 285 -1.86 -31.33 -3.21
CA PRO A 285 -2.28 -32.40 -4.12
C PRO A 285 -1.70 -32.26 -5.53
N PHE A 286 -1.27 -31.05 -5.91
CA PHE A 286 -0.89 -30.70 -7.27
C PHE A 286 0.61 -30.53 -7.46
N ALA A 287 1.39 -30.56 -6.37
CA ALA A 287 2.84 -30.36 -6.33
C ALA A 287 3.31 -29.06 -7.00
N VAL A 288 2.59 -27.96 -6.76
CA VAL A 288 2.95 -26.62 -7.22
C VAL A 288 3.87 -25.87 -6.24
N ILE A 289 3.94 -26.30 -4.99
CA ILE A 289 4.84 -25.76 -3.99
C ILE A 289 6.23 -26.31 -4.26
N ALA A 290 7.24 -25.43 -4.34
CA ALA A 290 8.61 -25.79 -4.73
C ALA A 290 9.19 -26.95 -3.91
N ALA A 291 8.90 -26.98 -2.60
CA ALA A 291 9.34 -28.05 -1.68
C ALA A 291 8.87 -29.46 -2.10
N CYS A 292 7.81 -29.57 -2.90
CA CYS A 292 7.25 -30.83 -3.37
C CYS A 292 8.01 -31.45 -4.55
N ASN A 293 8.87 -30.70 -5.24
CA ASN A 293 9.66 -31.17 -6.39
C ASN A 293 8.85 -31.96 -7.43
N GLY A 294 7.59 -31.58 -7.66
CA GLY A 294 6.69 -32.22 -8.63
C GLY A 294 6.06 -33.55 -8.21
N VAL A 295 6.28 -34.03 -6.98
CA VAL A 295 5.73 -35.31 -6.48
C VAL A 295 4.29 -35.15 -6.01
N LYS A 296 3.34 -35.89 -6.60
CA LYS A 296 1.89 -35.81 -6.30
C LYS A 296 1.33 -37.11 -5.68
N PRO A 297 0.46 -37.05 -4.65
CA PRO A 297 0.16 -35.88 -3.82
C PRO A 297 1.35 -35.57 -2.89
N CYS A 298 1.62 -34.29 -2.67
CA CYS A 298 2.67 -33.87 -1.77
C CYS A 298 2.10 -33.61 -0.37
N LYS A 299 2.58 -34.37 0.62
CA LYS A 299 2.34 -34.08 2.04
C LYS A 299 3.65 -34.08 2.79
N LEU A 300 4.03 -32.94 3.35
CA LEU A 300 5.28 -32.76 4.09
C LEU A 300 4.97 -32.16 5.47
N GLY A 301 5.78 -32.52 6.47
CA GLY A 301 5.66 -31.97 7.82
C GLY A 301 4.46 -32.48 8.63
N ASN A 302 3.99 -31.66 9.57
CA ASN A 302 2.92 -32.02 10.50
C ASN A 302 1.85 -30.93 10.55
N ALA A 303 0.60 -31.28 10.25
CA ALA A 303 -0.53 -30.35 10.29
C ALA A 303 -0.76 -29.74 11.68
N ALA A 304 -0.38 -30.46 12.76
CA ALA A 304 -0.48 -29.94 14.12
C ALA A 304 0.50 -28.77 14.40
N SER A 305 1.48 -28.54 13.52
CA SER A 305 2.40 -27.40 13.59
C SER A 305 1.80 -26.11 12.98
N CYS A 306 0.60 -26.17 12.41
CA CYS A 306 -0.10 -24.99 11.92
C CYS A 306 -0.62 -24.14 13.08
N PRO A 307 -0.45 -22.81 13.05
CA PRO A 307 -1.02 -21.95 14.07
C PRO A 307 -2.56 -21.96 14.01
N ALA A 308 -3.20 -21.81 15.17
CA ALA A 308 -4.64 -21.63 15.28
C ALA A 308 -5.04 -20.21 14.81
N LEU A 309 -5.14 -20.06 13.50
CA LEU A 309 -5.65 -18.88 12.81
C LEU A 309 -6.98 -19.23 12.12
N PRO A 310 -7.86 -18.26 11.85
CA PRO A 310 -9.13 -18.47 11.13
C PRO A 310 -8.94 -19.20 9.80
#